data_AF-A0A1Y4QQI5-F1
#
_entry.id   AF-A0A1Y4QQI5-F1
#
_cell.length_a   1.000
_cell.length_b   1.000
_cell.length_c   1.000
_cell.angle_alpha   90.00
_cell.angle_beta   90.00
_cell.angle_gamma   90.00
#
_symmetry.space_group_name_H-M   'P 1'
#
loop_
_entity.id
_entity.type
_entity.pdbx_description
1 polymer ?
#
loop_
_entity_poly.entity_id
_entity_poly.type
_entity_poly.pdbx_seq_one_letter_code
_entity_poly.pdbx_strand_id
1 'polypeptide(L)' 'MHTLKKDFILARAGNEEAIEAILKRFSSLMHKQSWRNGKYDQDCYQECMIAVYLAISKFEIKE' A
#
# COMPACT_ATOMS: atom_id res chain seq x y z
N MET A 1 2.11 -2.99 -16.46
CA MET A 1 1.36 -2.43 -15.32
C MET A 1 -0.09 -2.85 -15.45
N HIS A 2 -0.65 -3.59 -14.48
CA HIS A 2 -2.05 -3.99 -14.54
C HIS A 2 -2.97 -2.87 -14.03
N THR A 3 -4.29 -3.10 -14.12
CA THR A 3 -5.27 -2.23 -13.47
C THR A 3 -5.22 -2.46 -11.96
N LEU A 4 -5.59 -1.44 -11.18
CA LEU A 4 -5.58 -1.53 -9.71
C LEU A 4 -6.39 -2.71 -9.19
N LYS A 5 -7.57 -2.95 -9.78
CA LYS A 5 -8.44 -4.08 -9.44
C LYS A 5 -7.73 -5.41 -9.63
N LYS A 6 -7.00 -5.58 -10.74
CA LYS A 6 -6.26 -6.82 -11.03
C LYS A 6 -5.08 -7.00 -10.07
N ASP A 7 -4.34 -5.93 -9.78
CA ASP A 7 -3.25 -5.98 -8.79
C ASP A 7 -3.77 -6.37 -7.41
N PHE A 8 -4.91 -5.84 -6.96
CA PHE A 8 -5.51 -6.22 -5.67
C PHE A 8 -5.88 -7.71 -5.60
N ILE A 9 -6.47 -8.26 -6.66
CA ILE A 9 -6.83 -9.68 -6.72
C ILE A 9 -5.57 -10.56 -6.63
N LEU A 10 -4.51 -10.22 -7.38
CA LEU A 10 -3.25 -10.95 -7.37
C LEU A 10 -2.52 -10.83 -6.02
N ALA A 11 -2.47 -9.62 -5.46
CA ALA A 11 -1.82 -9.34 -4.19
C ALA A 11 -2.47 -10.10 -3.03
N ARG A 12 -3.81 -10.19 -3.03
CA ARG A 12 -4.56 -11.00 -2.05
C ARG A 12 -4.25 -12.49 -2.16
N ALA A 13 -3.94 -12.99 -3.36
CA ALA A 13 -3.49 -14.36 -3.57
C ALA A 13 -2.02 -14.59 -3.17
N GLY A 14 -1.33 -13.59 -2.61
CA GLY A 14 0.05 -13.68 -2.16
C GLY A 14 1.09 -13.36 -3.23
N ASN A 15 0.70 -12.79 -4.38
CA ASN A 15 1.66 -12.40 -5.41
C ASN A 15 2.47 -11.16 -4.97
N GLU A 16 3.76 -11.36 -4.72
CA GLU A 16 4.67 -10.33 -4.20
C GLU A 16 4.83 -9.14 -5.15
N GLU A 17 4.91 -9.37 -6.47
CA GLU A 17 5.02 -8.30 -7.46
C GLU A 17 3.78 -7.39 -7.46
N ALA A 18 2.59 -7.96 -7.30
CA ALA A 18 1.34 -7.21 -7.20
C ALA A 18 1.25 -6.44 -5.88
N ILE A 19 1.71 -7.02 -4.77
CA ILE A 19 1.82 -6.32 -3.47
C ILE A 19 2.75 -5.12 -3.62
N GLU A 20 3.94 -5.32 -4.21
CA GLU A 20 4.91 -4.26 -4.42
C GLU A 20 4.37 -3.16 -5.34
N ALA A 21 3.65 -3.53 -6.41
CA ALA A 21 3.00 -2.59 -7.31
C ALA A 21 1.96 -1.71 -6.59
N ILE A 22 1.15 -2.29 -5.69
CA ILE A 22 0.19 -1.54 -4.87
C ILE A 22 0.92 -0.60 -3.91
N LEU A 23 1.94 -1.08 -3.19
CA LEU A 23 2.72 -0.25 -2.27
C LEU A 23 3.40 0.92 -2.98
N LYS A 24 4.04 0.65 -4.13
CA LYS A 24 4.64 1.69 -4.99
C LYS A 24 3.60 2.71 -5.45
N ARG A 25 2.40 2.26 -5.82
CA ARG A 25 1.31 3.15 -6.27
C ARG A 25 0.81 4.10 -5.18
N PHE A 26 0.77 3.65 -3.93
CA PHE A 26 0.36 4.48 -2.79
C PHE A 26 1.54 5.16 -2.06
N SER A 27 2.78 4.96 -2.51
CA SER A 27 4.00 5.49 -1.87
C SER A 27 3.94 7.00 -1.62
N SER A 28 3.50 7.80 -2.59
CA SER A 28 3.37 9.25 -2.41
C SER A 28 2.38 9.64 -1.31
N LEU A 29 1.29 8.89 -1.15
CA LEU A 29 0.31 9.12 -0.08
C LEU A 29 0.91 8.76 1.28
N MET A 30 1.54 7.58 1.39
CA MET A 30 2.21 7.14 2.60
C MET A 30 3.31 8.12 3.02
N HIS A 31 4.14 8.54 2.06
CA HIS A 31 5.19 9.53 2.28
C HIS A 31 4.60 10.84 2.79
N LYS A 32 3.52 11.35 2.19
CA LYS A 32 2.83 12.57 2.66
C LYS A 32 2.31 12.44 4.10
N GLN A 33 1.79 11.28 4.49
CA GLN A 33 1.30 11.04 5.86
C GLN A 33 2.43 10.88 6.89
N SER A 34 3.65 10.67 6.42
CA SER A 34 4.83 10.42 7.25
C SER A 34 5.58 11.69 7.66
N TRP A 35 4.98 12.87 7.45
CA TRP A 35 5.53 14.14 7.91
C TRP A 35 4.86 14.58 9.22
N ARG A 36 5.67 14.86 10.23
CA ARG A 36 5.24 15.37 11.54
C ARG A 36 6.04 16.62 11.87
N ASN A 37 5.35 17.74 12.09
CA ASN A 37 5.98 19.03 12.45
C ASN A 37 7.15 19.43 11.53
N GLY A 38 6.98 19.23 10.22
CA GLY A 38 8.00 19.56 9.21
C GLY A 38 9.18 18.59 9.13
N LYS A 39 9.18 17.49 9.88
CA LYS A 39 10.18 16.43 9.81
C LYS A 39 9.58 15.17 9.20
N TYR A 40 10.35 14.54 8.32
CA TYR A 40 10.02 13.21 7.82
C TYR A 40 10.30 12.17 8.90
N ASP A 41 9.34 11.29 9.12
CA ASP A 41 9.39 10.18 10.06
C ASP A 41 9.40 8.87 9.26
N GLN A 42 10.57 8.24 9.20
CA GLN A 42 10.77 7.01 8.44
C GLN A 42 9.99 5.84 9.03
N ASP A 43 9.88 5.76 10.37
CA ASP A 43 9.14 4.69 11.04
C ASP A 43 7.65 4.84 10.75
N CYS A 44 7.13 6.07 10.76
CA CYS A 44 5.76 6.36 10.34
C CYS A 44 5.48 5.93 8.89
N TYR A 45 6.45 6.07 7.97
CA TYR A 45 6.31 5.59 6.60
C TYR A 45 6.24 4.08 6.51
N GLN A 46 7.10 3.38 7.25
CA GLN A 46 7.10 1.92 7.32
C GLN A 46 5.79 1.39 7.91
N GLU A 47 5.27 2.01 8.97
CA GLU A 47 3.96 1.68 9.53
C GLU A 47 2.82 1.92 8.54
N CYS A 48 2.88 2.99 7.75
CA CYS A 48 1.91 3.20 6.66
C CYS A 48 1.97 2.07 5.61
N MET A 49 3.17 1.60 5.25
CA MET A 49 3.32 0.47 4.32
C MET A 49 2.72 -0.82 4.89
N ILE A 50 2.97 -1.11 6.17
CA ILE A 50 2.39 -2.26 6.87
C ILE A 50 0.87 -2.15 6.91
N ALA A 51 0.33 -0.96 7.20
CA ALA A 51 -1.10 -0.73 7.21
C ALA A 51 -1.75 -0.98 5.83
N VAL A 52 -1.12 -0.54 4.74
CA VAL A 52 -1.58 -0.82 3.37
C VAL A 52 -1.51 -2.32 3.07
N TYR A 53 -0.40 -2.98 3.43
CA TYR A 53 -0.26 -4.43 3.26
C TYR A 53 -1.36 -5.22 3.98
N LEU A 54 -1.65 -4.88 5.25
CA LEU A 54 -2.73 -5.47 6.01
C LEU A 54 -4.12 -5.15 5.44
N ALA A 55 -4.28 -3.97 4.82
CA ALA A 55 -5.52 -3.61 4.17
C ALA A 55 -5.79 -4.45 2.91
N ILE A 56 -4.76 -4.84 2.15
CA ILE A 56 -4.91 -5.69 0.96
C ILE A 56 -5.63 -7.01 1.28
N SER A 57 -5.27 -7.65 2.41
CA SER A 57 -5.92 -8.91 2.81
C SER A 57 -7.39 -8.68 3.20
N LYS A 58 -7.67 -7.61 3.94
CA LYS A 58 -9.01 -7.30 4.49
C LYS A 58 -9.97 -6.64 3.49
N PHE A 59 -9.47 -6.01 2.42
CA PHE A 59 -10.28 -5.17 1.55
C PHE A 59 -11.13 -5.97 0.55
N GLU A 60 -12.45 -6.01 0.76
CA GLU A 60 -13.38 -6.63 -0.17
C GLU A 60 -13.73 -5.71 -1.34
N ILE A 61 -13.54 -6.21 -2.57
CA ILE A 61 -14.00 -5.53 -3.78
C ILE A 61 -15.48 -5.86 -3.93
N LYS A 62 -16.35 -4.88 -3.67
CA LYS A 62 -17.79 -4.99 -3.96
C LYS A 62 -18.00 -4.88 -5.48
N GLU A 63 -18.87 -5.72 -6.02
CA GLU A 63 -19.30 -5.68 -7.42
C GLU A 63 -20.24 -4.51 -7.72
#